data_AF-A0A3S2ACG9-F1
#
_entry.id   AF-A0A3S2ACG9-F1
#
_cell.length_a   1.000
_cell.length_b   1.000
_cell.length_c   1.000
_cell.angle_alpha   90.00
_cell.angle_beta   90.00
_cell.angle_gamma   90.00
#
_symmetry.space_group_name_H-M   'P 1'
#
loop_
_entity.id
_entity.type
_entity.pdbx_description
1 polymer ?
#
loop_
_entity_poly.entity_id
_entity_poly.type
_entity_poly.pdbx_seq_one_letter_code
_entity_poly.pdbx_strand_id
1 'polypeptide(L)' 'MHKRRLGRTDLLVTQICLGSMTWGQQNTEAEGHAQMDLA' A
#
# COMPACT_ATOMS: atom_id res chain seq x y z
N MET A 1 -11.83 1.82 6.55
CA MET A 1 -10.38 1.71 6.83
C MET A 1 -10.11 1.83 8.33
N HIS A 2 -9.44 0.85 8.92
CA HIS A 2 -8.99 0.91 10.32
C HIS A 2 -7.53 1.38 10.38
N LYS A 3 -7.25 2.39 11.21
CA LYS A 3 -5.90 2.92 11.45
C LYS A 3 -5.44 2.64 12.88
N ARG A 4 -4.15 2.43 13.08
CA ARG A 4 -3.51 2.14 14.39
C ARG A 4 -2.23 2.96 14.52
N ARG A 5 -1.85 3.28 15.77
CA ARG A 5 -0.56 3.93 16.03
C ARG A 5 0.60 3.00 15.69
N LEU A 6 1.60 3.53 14.99
CA LEU A 6 2.83 2.83 14.68
C LEU A 6 3.76 2.89 15.88
N GLY A 7 3.80 1.82 16.68
CA GLY A 7 4.68 1.70 17.83
C GLY A 7 4.48 2.85 18.83
N ARG A 8 5.58 3.55 19.16
CA ARG A 8 5.59 4.71 20.08
C ARG A 8 5.56 6.07 19.35
N THR A 9 5.14 6.07 18.09
CA THR A 9 5.03 7.29 17.29
C THR A 9 3.58 7.78 17.26
N ASP A 10 3.39 9.05 16.90
CA ASP A 10 2.07 9.62 16.66
C ASP A 10 1.53 9.29 15.26
N LEU A 11 2.23 8.47 14.48
CA LEU A 11 1.80 8.06 13.15
C LEU A 11 0.65 7.07 13.22
N LEU A 12 -0.46 7.38 12.55
CA LEU A 12 -1.61 6.50 12.37
C LEU A 12 -1.56 5.83 10.99
N VAL A 13 -1.18 4.55 10.96
CA VAL A 13 -1.06 3.75 9.73
C VAL A 13 -2.25 2.80 9.57
N THR A 14 -2.54 2.39 8.33
CA THR A 14 -3.54 1.34 8.07
C THR A 14 -3.07 0.00 8.64
N GLN A 15 -4.01 -0.90 8.95
CA GLN A 15 -3.68 -2.24 9.45
C GLN A 15 -3.01 -3.14 8.39
N ILE A 16 -3.29 -2.88 7.11
CA ILE A 16 -2.77 -3.61 5.96
C ILE A 16 -2.27 -2.58 4.95
N CYS A 17 -1.17 -2.89 4.27
CA CYS A 17 -0.55 -2.03 3.26
C CYS A 17 -0.54 -2.75 1.89
N LEU A 18 -0.58 -1.97 0.81
CA LEU A 18 -0.37 -2.47 -0.54
C LEU A 18 1.12 -2.72 -0.77
N GLY A 19 1.49 -3.95 -1.16
CA GLY A 19 2.85 -4.27 -1.59
C GLY A 19 3.04 -4.04 -3.08
N SER A 20 4.23 -3.59 -3.50
CA SER A 20 4.52 -3.21 -4.88
C SER A 20 5.69 -3.97 -5.52
N MET A 21 6.16 -5.07 -4.91
CA MET A 21 7.39 -5.77 -5.34
C MET A 21 7.32 -6.34 -6.77
N THR A 22 6.14 -6.49 -7.36
CA THR A 22 5.93 -7.05 -8.70
C THR A 22 5.87 -5.99 -9.81
N TRP A 23 5.72 -4.71 -9.48
CA TRP A 23 5.53 -3.63 -10.46
C TRP A 23 6.82 -3.37 -11.25
N GLY A 24 6.69 -3.19 -12.57
CA GLY A 24 7.81 -2.99 -13.48
C GLY A 24 8.58 -4.27 -13.83
N GLN A 25 8.14 -5.43 -13.37
CA GLN A 25 8.71 -6.75 -13.73
C GLN A 25 7.62 -7.73 -14.14
N GLN A 26 6.74 -8.10 -13.20
CA GLN A 26 5.62 -9.00 -13.45
C GLN A 26 4.33 -8.24 -13.75
N ASN A 27 4.20 -7.01 -13.23
CA ASN A 27 3.11 -6.11 -13.52
C ASN A 27 3.59 -4.89 -14.33
N THR A 28 2.73 -4.42 -15.22
CA THR A 28 2.96 -3.16 -15.94
C THR A 28 2.73 -1.95 -15.03
N GLU A 29 3.21 -0.78 -15.44
CA GLU A 29 2.95 0.48 -14.74
C GLU A 29 1.44 0.76 -14.61
N ALA A 30 0.68 0.54 -15.69
CA ALA A 30 -0.77 0.73 -15.70
C ALA A 30 -1.50 -0.21 -14.70
N GLU A 31 -1.06 -1.46 -14.60
CA GLU A 31 -1.58 -2.40 -13.60
C GLU A 31 -1.22 -1.99 -12.18
N GLY A 32 -0.02 -1.47 -11.95
CA GLY A 32 0.38 -0.90 -10.66
C GLY A 32 -0.46 0.31 -10.27
N HIS A 33 -0.75 1.20 -11.22
CA HIS A 33 -1.65 2.33 -11.02
C HIS A 33 -3.07 1.88 -10.68
N ALA A 34 -3.61 0.90 -11.40
CA ALA A 34 -4.92 0.33 -11.09
C ALA A 34 -4.98 -0.33 -9.70
N GLN A 35 -3.88 -0.95 -9.24
CA GLN A 35 -3.78 -1.49 -7.88
C GLN A 35 -3.76 -0.38 -6.82
N MET A 36 -3.09 0.75 -7.09
CA MET A 36 -3.09 1.91 -6.20
C MET A 36 -4.46 2.57 -6.08
N ASP A 37 -5.18 2.69 -7.19
CA ASP A 37 -6.52 3.31 -7.20
C ASP A 37 -7.56 2.47 -6.41
N LEU A 38 -7.34 1.16 -6.30
CA LEU A 38 -8.23 0.24 -5.59
C LEU A 38 -7.98 0.18 -4.06
N ALA A 39 -6.77 0.55 -3.61
CA ALA A 39 -6.29 0.34 -2.24
C ALA A 39 -6.65 1.46 -1.26
#